data_AF-A0A090F0S8-F1
#
_entry.id   AF-A0A090F0S8-F1
#
_cell.length_a   1.000
_cell.length_b   1.000
_cell.length_c   1.000
_cell.angle_alpha   90.00
_cell.angle_beta   90.00
_cell.angle_gamma   90.00
#
_symmetry.space_group_name_H-M   'P 1'
#
loop_
_entity.id
_entity.type
_entity.pdbx_description
1 polymer ?
#
loop_
_entity_poly.entity_id
_entity_poly.type
_entity_poly.pdbx_seq_one_letter_code
_entity_poly.pdbx_strand_id
1 'polypeptide(L)' 'MIVWVRPTGGPPVALTPRNPLDMGVVRRLVQEIGITETQAWELVALLGPNWNSLVREAKLLLSNR' A
#
# COMPACT_ATOMS: atom_id res chain seq x y z
N MET A 1 45.76 -2.85 -10.35
CA MET A 1 44.78 -3.92 -10.08
C MET A 1 43.65 -3.29 -9.29
N ILE A 2 42.54 -2.93 -9.94
CA ILE A 2 41.45 -2.15 -9.33
C ILE A 2 40.31 -3.12 -9.01
N VAL A 3 40.07 -3.36 -7.73
CA VAL A 3 38.95 -4.17 -7.25
C VAL A 3 37.67 -3.34 -7.32
N TRP A 4 36.75 -3.72 -8.20
CA TRP A 4 35.40 -3.14 -8.21
C TRP A 4 34.56 -3.84 -7.17
N VAL A 5 34.39 -3.24 -5.99
CA VAL A 5 33.32 -3.66 -5.10
C VAL A 5 32.00 -3.19 -5.72
N ARG A 6 31.11 -4.13 -6.03
CA ARG A 6 29.78 -3.81 -6.57
C ARG A 6 28.90 -3.43 -5.36
N PRO A 7 28.42 -2.20 -5.21
CA PRO A 7 27.33 -1.95 -4.29
C PRO A 7 26.09 -2.55 -4.94
N THR A 8 25.65 -3.71 -4.46
CA THR A 8 24.27 -4.16 -4.66
C THR A 8 23.35 -3.25 -3.85
N GLY A 9 23.23 -2.00 -4.30
CA GLY A 9 22.13 -1.12 -3.96
C GLY A 9 20.90 -1.62 -4.71
N GLY A 10 20.31 -2.72 -4.25
CA GLY A 10 18.90 -2.97 -4.55
C GLY A 10 18.11 -1.72 -4.14
N PRO A 11 17.03 -1.37 -4.85
CA PRO A 11 16.24 -0.21 -4.47
C PRO A 11 15.87 -0.38 -2.99
N PRO A 12 16.00 0.67 -2.16
CA PRO A 12 15.59 0.59 -0.78
C PRO A 12 14.13 0.15 -0.82
N VAL A 13 13.84 -1.01 -0.23
CA VAL A 13 12.48 -1.49 0.03
C VAL A 13 11.86 -0.64 1.14
N ALA A 14 11.96 0.68 1.00
CA ALA A 14 11.20 1.60 1.78
C ALA A 14 9.74 1.30 1.44
N LEU A 15 8.90 1.18 2.46
CA LEU A 15 7.44 1.07 2.39
C LEU A 15 6.84 2.36 1.81
N THR A 16 7.35 2.81 0.67
CA THR A 16 6.99 4.08 0.09
C THR A 16 5.68 3.93 -0.66
N PRO A 17 4.70 4.81 -0.41
CA PRO A 17 3.46 4.94 -1.19
C PRO A 17 3.70 5.48 -2.63
N ARG A 18 4.87 5.23 -3.20
CA ARG A 18 5.35 5.79 -4.46
C ARG A 18 4.88 5.04 -5.70
N ASN A 19 4.04 4.01 -5.53
CA ASN A 19 3.38 3.41 -6.68
C ASN A 19 2.12 4.24 -6.99
N PRO A 20 2.01 4.87 -8.17
CA PRO A 20 0.79 5.61 -8.53
C PRO A 20 -0.47 4.75 -8.50
N LEU A 21 -0.33 3.42 -8.60
CA LEU A 21 -1.40 2.45 -8.42
C LEU A 21 -1.96 2.44 -6.99
N ASP A 22 -1.09 2.53 -5.97
CA ASP A 22 -1.50 2.54 -4.56
C ASP A 22 -2.33 3.78 -4.23
N MET A 23 -1.94 4.94 -4.76
CA MET A 23 -2.68 6.19 -4.56
C MET A 23 -4.09 6.15 -5.20
N GLY A 24 -4.21 5.51 -6.36
CA GLY A 24 -5.51 5.29 -7.01
C GLY A 24 -6.41 4.35 -6.21
N VAL A 25 -5.83 3.29 -5.65
CA VAL A 25 -6.53 2.32 -4.81
C VAL A 25 -6.96 2.94 -3.48
N VAL A 26 -6.11 3.74 -2.83
CA VAL A 26 -6.42 4.47 -1.59
C VAL A 26 -7.58 5.44 -1.81
N ARG A 27 -7.53 6.27 -2.85
CA ARG A 27 -8.66 7.18 -3.19
C ARG A 27 -9.94 6.40 -3.41
N ARG A 28 -9.86 5.26 -4.11
CA ARG A 28 -11.03 4.42 -4.35
C ARG A 28 -11.59 3.82 -3.07
N LEU A 29 -10.76 3.36 -2.13
CA LEU A 29 -11.21 2.87 -0.82
C LEU A 29 -11.91 3.95 0.00
N VAL A 30 -11.35 5.16 0.04
CA VAL A 30 -11.95 6.29 0.77
C VAL A 30 -13.29 6.69 0.16
N GLN A 31 -13.39 6.72 -1.18
CA GLN A 31 -14.62 7.14 -1.87
C GLN A 31 -15.71 6.05 -1.89
N GLU A 32 -15.36 4.79 -2.17
CA GLU A 32 -16.33 3.71 -2.35
C GLU A 32 -16.70 3.01 -1.04
N ILE A 33 -15.74 2.85 -0.13
CA ILE A 33 -15.97 2.17 1.15
C ILE A 33 -16.23 3.19 2.26
N GLY A 34 -15.64 4.39 2.19
CA GLY A 34 -15.82 5.42 3.22
C GLY A 34 -14.91 5.23 4.44
N ILE A 35 -13.83 4.46 4.32
CA ILE A 35 -12.79 4.39 5.36
C ILE A 35 -11.89 5.62 5.31
N THR A 36 -11.17 5.88 6.41
CA THR A 36 -10.23 7.01 6.47
C THR A 36 -9.00 6.77 5.59
N GLU A 37 -8.40 7.85 5.11
CA GLU A 37 -7.23 7.80 4.22
C GLU A 37 -6.05 7.07 4.88
N THR A 38 -5.85 7.26 6.19
CA THR A 38 -4.85 6.53 6.97
C THR A 38 -5.13 5.02 6.99
N GLN A 39 -6.38 4.60 7.24
CA GLN A 39 -6.75 3.18 7.21
C GLN A 39 -6.56 2.57 5.82
N ALA A 40 -6.87 3.31 4.76
CA ALA A 40 -6.66 2.84 3.40
C ALA A 40 -5.17 2.64 3.09
N TRP A 41 -4.30 3.56 3.52
CA TRP A 41 -2.85 3.40 3.38
C TRP A 41 -2.32 2.20 4.15
N GLU A 42 -2.77 2.00 5.38
CA GLU A 42 -2.39 0.84 6.21
C GLU A 42 -2.79 -0.48 5.53
N LEU A 43 -4.02 -0.55 5.01
CA LEU A 43 -4.50 -1.74 4.28
C LEU A 43 -3.69 -2.02 3.01
N VAL A 44 -3.37 -0.98 2.25
CA VAL A 44 -2.55 -1.10 1.03
C VAL A 44 -1.12 -1.51 1.36
N ALA A 45 -0.55 -0.99 2.46
CA ALA A 45 0.77 -1.40 2.93
C ALA A 45 0.79 -2.85 3.43
N LEU A 46 -0.29 -3.33 4.05
CA LEU A 46 -0.40 -4.68 4.59
C LEU A 46 -0.73 -5.74 3.53
N LEU A 47 -1.63 -5.44 2.59
CA LEU A 47 -2.21 -6.42 1.65
C LEU A 47 -1.72 -6.22 0.21
N GLY A 48 -1.06 -5.10 -0.06
CA GLY A 48 -0.73 -4.64 -1.40
C GLY A 48 -1.95 -4.09 -2.17
N PRO A 49 -1.80 -3.77 -3.46
CA PRO A 49 -2.83 -3.14 -4.28
C PRO A 49 -3.98 -4.08 -4.71
N ASN A 50 -4.20 -5.19 -3.99
CA ASN A 50 -5.23 -6.18 -4.33
C ASN A 50 -6.62 -5.73 -3.88
N TRP A 51 -7.41 -5.18 -4.81
CA TRP A 51 -8.73 -4.61 -4.52
C TRP A 51 -9.68 -5.53 -3.74
N ASN A 52 -9.78 -6.82 -4.08
CA ASN A 52 -10.71 -7.74 -3.42
C ASN A 52 -10.39 -7.92 -1.92
N SER A 53 -9.10 -8.12 -1.61
CA SER A 53 -8.62 -8.22 -0.21
C SER A 53 -8.84 -6.91 0.54
N LEU A 54 -8.53 -5.78 -0.08
CA LEU A 54 -8.70 -4.45 0.51
C LEU A 54 -10.16 -4.15 0.84
N VAL A 55 -11.09 -4.43 -0.07
CA VAL A 55 -12.54 -4.21 0.14
C VAL A 55 -13.05 -5.07 1.27
N ARG A 56 -12.61 -6.32 1.37
CA ARG A 56 -13.04 -7.23 2.44
C ARG A 56 -12.63 -6.69 3.81
N GLU A 57 -11.35 -6.36 3.96
CA GLU A 57 -10.83 -5.85 5.24
C GLU A 57 -11.39 -4.47 5.55
N ALA A 58 -11.53 -3.58 4.56
CA ALA A 58 -12.14 -2.27 4.74
C ALA A 58 -13.60 -2.37 5.20
N LYS A 59 -14.39 -3.33 4.69
CA LYS A 59 -15.75 -3.60 5.17
C LYS A 59 -15.76 -4.16 6.59
N LEU A 60 -14.81 -5.04 6.94
CA LEU A 60 -14.68 -5.54 8.31
C LEU A 60 -14.37 -4.40 9.30
N LEU A 61 -13.52 -3.44 8.92
CA LEU A 61 -13.23 -2.26 9.74
C LEU A 61 -14.47 -1.40 10.00
N LEU A 62 -15.41 -1.35 9.05
CA LEU A 62 -16.68 -0.63 9.23
C LEU A 62 -17.69 -1.42 10.07
N SER A 63 -17.77 -2.74 9.89
CA SER A 63 -18.65 -3.60 10.68
C SER A 63 -18.22 -3.72 12.15
N ASN A 64 -16.95 -3.43 12.46
CA ASN A 64 -16.40 -3.45 13.82
C ASN A 64 -16.40 -2.05 14.48
N ARG A 65 -17.17 -1.09 13.97
CA ARG A 65 -17.46 0.19 14.63
C ARG A 65 -18.88 0.22 15.15
#